data_AF-A0A954H432-F1
#
_entry.id   AF-A0A954H432-F1
#
_cell.length_a   1.000
_cell.length_b   1.000
_cell.length_c   1.000
_cell.angle_alpha   90.00
_cell.angle_beta   90.00
_cell.angle_gamma   90.00
#
_symmetry.space_group_name_H-M   'P 1'
#
loop_
_entity.id
_entity.type
_entity.pdbx_description
1 polymer ?
#
loop_
_entity_poly.entity_id
_entity_poly.type
_entity_poly.pdbx_seq_one_letter_code
_entity_poly.pdbx_strand_id
1 'polypeptide(L)'
;EVCEYWNFPELISTLVGAHHEPFLVPDEHRDVACVIRLADLVAAAMPDGFRLDHTTLDIDPEILDELQITPYHVAEFSERIRAEMHEVSSILG
;
A
#
# COMPACT_ATOMS: atom_id res chain seq x y z
N GLU A 1 9.84 -14.76 -4.24
CA GLU A 1 10.14 -15.21 -5.62
C GLU A 1 10.67 -14.10 -6.55
N VAL A 2 9.89 -13.06 -6.92
CA VAL A 2 10.39 -12.02 -7.86
C VAL A 2 11.50 -11.15 -7.27
N CYS A 3 11.31 -10.67 -6.03
CA CYS A 3 12.29 -9.79 -5.39
C CYS A 3 13.65 -10.48 -5.14
N GLU A 4 13.59 -11.77 -4.76
CA GLU A 4 14.77 -12.62 -4.58
C GLU A 4 15.50 -12.87 -5.90
N TYR A 5 14.74 -13.14 -6.98
CA TYR A 5 15.32 -13.32 -8.31
C TYR A 5 16.09 -12.07 -8.78
N TRP A 6 15.65 -10.88 -8.38
CA TRP A 6 16.30 -9.61 -8.72
C TRP A 6 17.36 -9.16 -7.69
N ASN A 7 17.69 -9.99 -6.70
CA ASN A 7 18.64 -9.70 -5.62
C ASN A 7 18.30 -8.41 -4.83
N PHE A 8 17.02 -8.11 -4.64
CA PHE A 8 16.63 -7.06 -3.70
C PHE A 8 17.03 -7.45 -2.27
N PRO A 9 17.26 -6.45 -1.39
CA PRO A 9 17.44 -6.71 0.04
C PRO A 9 16.33 -7.59 0.61
N GLU A 10 16.68 -8.51 1.50
CA GLU A 10 15.74 -9.46 2.13
C GLU A 10 14.53 -8.76 2.74
N LEU A 11 14.75 -7.61 3.40
CA LEU A 11 13.67 -6.80 3.97
C LEU A 11 12.61 -6.42 2.93
N ILE A 12 13.01 -6.06 1.70
CA ILE A 12 12.04 -5.70 0.64
C ILE A 12 11.25 -6.94 0.23
N SER A 13 11.90 -8.08 0.06
CA SER A 13 11.24 -9.35 -0.26
C SER A 13 10.21 -9.73 0.80
N THR A 14 10.55 -9.57 2.09
CA THR A 14 9.66 -9.84 3.21
C THR A 14 8.45 -8.92 3.22
N LEU A 15 8.67 -7.60 3.11
CA LEU A 15 7.59 -6.61 3.17
C LEU A 15 6.64 -6.71 1.98
N VAL A 16 7.17 -6.91 0.76
CA VAL A 16 6.36 -7.13 -0.44
C VAL A 16 5.61 -8.47 -0.34
N GLY A 17 6.21 -9.51 0.22
CA GLY A 17 5.52 -10.79 0.43
C GLY A 17 4.38 -10.72 1.44
N ALA A 18 4.50 -9.85 2.44
CA ALA A 18 3.56 -9.74 3.56
C ALA A 18 2.51 -8.62 3.40
N HIS A 19 2.49 -7.88 2.29
CA HIS A 19 1.65 -6.68 2.20
C HIS A 19 0.14 -6.94 2.39
N HIS A 20 -0.39 -8.11 2.02
CA HIS A 20 -1.80 -8.44 2.32
C HIS A 20 -2.06 -8.75 3.80
N GLU A 21 -1.02 -9.16 4.54
CA GLU A 21 -1.09 -9.59 5.94
C GLU A 21 0.02 -8.88 6.75
N PRO A 22 -0.04 -7.54 6.89
CA PRO A 22 1.08 -6.75 7.40
C PRO A 22 1.43 -7.06 8.86
N PHE A 23 0.50 -7.61 9.64
CA PHE A 23 0.73 -7.98 11.05
C PHE A 23 1.52 -9.29 11.23
N LEU A 24 1.80 -10.05 10.15
CA LEU A 24 2.69 -11.21 10.22
C LEU A 24 4.17 -10.84 10.29
N VAL A 25 4.55 -9.62 9.94
CA VAL A 25 5.94 -9.17 10.05
C VAL A 25 6.28 -8.79 11.50
N PRO A 26 7.57 -8.84 11.89
CA PRO A 26 8.01 -8.38 13.21
C PRO A 26 7.63 -6.90 13.46
N ASP A 27 7.34 -6.56 14.71
CA ASP A 27 6.93 -5.20 15.14
C ASP A 27 7.85 -4.09 14.59
N GLU A 28 9.16 -4.35 14.47
CA GLU A 28 10.16 -3.40 13.97
C GLU A 28 9.90 -2.90 12.52
N HIS A 29 9.13 -3.64 11.73
CA HIS A 29 8.86 -3.31 10.31
C HIS A 29 7.37 -3.27 9.97
N ARG A 30 6.50 -3.40 10.98
CA ARG A 30 5.06 -3.50 10.79
C ARG A 30 4.48 -2.20 10.24
N ASP A 31 4.96 -1.07 10.72
CA ASP A 31 4.60 0.25 10.20
C ASP A 31 4.81 0.31 8.67
N VAL A 32 5.96 -0.12 8.17
CA VAL A 32 6.25 -0.13 6.74
C VAL A 32 5.34 -1.10 5.98
N ALA A 33 5.08 -2.30 6.52
CA ALA A 33 4.16 -3.25 5.90
C ALA A 33 2.73 -2.68 5.83
N CYS A 34 2.27 -2.04 6.90
CA CYS A 34 0.98 -1.36 6.97
C CYS A 34 0.88 -0.20 5.97
N VAL A 35 1.95 0.59 5.79
CA VAL A 35 2.01 1.63 4.74
C VAL A 35 1.85 1.03 3.36
N ILE A 36 2.57 -0.06 3.06
CA ILE A 36 2.49 -0.72 1.74
C ILE A 36 1.07 -1.23 1.50
N ARG A 37 0.47 -1.90 2.49
CA ARG A 37 -0.91 -2.39 2.41
C ARG A 37 -1.92 -1.25 2.19
N LEU A 38 -1.78 -0.16 2.94
CA LEU A 38 -2.67 0.99 2.78
C LEU A 38 -2.54 1.60 1.38
N ALA A 39 -1.31 1.76 0.89
CA ALA A 39 -1.06 2.30 -0.45
C ALA A 39 -1.65 1.42 -1.56
N ASP A 40 -1.50 0.10 -1.44
CA ASP A 40 -2.06 -0.91 -2.33
C ASP A 40 -3.60 -0.83 -2.40
N LEU A 41 -4.27 -0.79 -1.23
CA LEU A 41 -5.73 -0.61 -1.15
C LEU A 41 -6.20 0.73 -1.73
N VAL A 42 -5.49 1.82 -1.44
CA VAL A 42 -5.82 3.16 -1.97
C VAL A 42 -5.66 3.18 -3.49
N ALA A 43 -4.58 2.61 -4.02
CA ALA A 43 -4.35 2.51 -5.46
C ALA A 43 -5.43 1.65 -6.14
N ALA A 44 -5.80 0.51 -5.56
CA ALA A 44 -6.85 -0.37 -6.06
C ALA A 44 -8.25 0.26 -6.02
N ALA A 45 -8.48 1.25 -5.15
CA ALA A 45 -9.74 2.00 -5.04
C ALA A 45 -9.86 3.18 -6.01
N MET A 46 -8.80 3.55 -6.72
CA MET A 46 -8.85 4.64 -7.70
C MET A 46 -9.69 4.26 -8.93
N PRO A 47 -10.32 5.22 -9.64
CA PRO A 47 -11.14 4.94 -10.82
C PRO A 47 -10.44 4.12 -11.91
N ASP A 48 -9.14 4.39 -12.13
CA ASP A 48 -8.26 3.66 -13.06
C ASP A 48 -7.25 2.76 -12.32
N GLY A 49 -7.58 2.40 -11.07
CA GLY A 49 -6.76 1.59 -10.19
C GLY A 49 -6.68 0.13 -10.62
N PHE A 50 -5.71 -0.59 -10.05
CA PHE A 50 -5.52 -2.01 -10.29
C PHE A 50 -5.79 -2.82 -9.03
N ARG A 51 -6.76 -3.72 -9.12
CA ARG A 51 -7.27 -4.48 -7.96
C ARG A 51 -6.77 -5.92 -7.88
N LEU A 52 -6.45 -6.52 -9.03
CA LEU A 52 -6.08 -7.94 -9.27
C LEU A 52 -6.75 -9.00 -8.39
N ASP A 53 -6.32 -9.11 -7.13
CA ASP A 53 -6.66 -10.15 -6.17
C ASP A 53 -7.49 -9.65 -4.97
N HIS A 54 -7.69 -8.34 -4.81
CA HIS A 54 -8.45 -7.84 -3.67
C HIS A 54 -9.91 -8.26 -3.78
N THR A 55 -10.44 -8.88 -2.74
CA THR A 55 -11.86 -9.26 -2.63
C THR A 55 -12.70 -8.20 -1.91
N THR A 56 -12.04 -7.32 -1.15
CA THR A 56 -12.59 -6.09 -0.57
C THR A 56 -11.56 -4.95 -0.66
N LEU A 57 -12.02 -3.70 -0.57
CA LEU A 57 -11.18 -2.50 -0.45
C LEU A 57 -11.35 -1.83 0.92
N ASP A 58 -11.99 -2.51 1.85
CA ASP A 58 -12.11 -2.02 3.22
C ASP A 58 -10.73 -1.96 3.87
N ILE A 59 -10.45 -0.84 4.52
CA ILE A 59 -9.21 -0.64 5.28
C ILE A 59 -9.45 -1.12 6.69
N ASP A 60 -8.64 -2.07 7.14
CA ASP A 60 -8.67 -2.57 8.51
C ASP A 60 -8.34 -1.43 9.50
N PRO A 61 -9.20 -1.16 10.51
CA PRO A 61 -8.90 -0.18 11.55
C PRO A 61 -7.55 -0.38 12.23
N GLU A 62 -7.08 -1.63 12.39
CA GLU A 62 -5.78 -1.91 13.01
C GLU A 62 -4.62 -1.31 12.20
N ILE A 63 -4.74 -1.23 10.86
CA ILE A 63 -3.74 -0.57 10.01
C ILE A 63 -3.70 0.93 10.33
N LEU A 64 -4.84 1.56 10.57
CA LEU A 64 -4.89 2.99 10.91
C LEU A 64 -4.31 3.26 12.29
N ASP A 65 -4.59 2.37 13.24
CA ASP A 65 -4.07 2.44 14.61
C ASP A 65 -2.55 2.26 14.64
N GLU A 66 -2.01 1.26 13.93
CA GLU A 66 -0.56 1.02 13.79
C GLU A 66 0.15 2.24 13.18
N LEU A 67 -0.44 2.83 12.15
CA LEU A 67 0.09 4.03 11.48
C LEU A 67 -0.21 5.34 12.22
N GLN A 68 -0.98 5.28 13.31
CA GLN A 68 -1.42 6.44 14.09
C GLN A 68 -2.11 7.52 13.25
N ILE A 69 -2.91 7.10 12.26
CA ILE A 69 -3.67 7.98 11.38
C ILE A 69 -5.17 7.75 11.53
N THR A 70 -5.96 8.56 10.83
CA THR A 70 -7.42 8.48 10.88
C THR A 70 -7.95 8.31 9.45
N PRO A 71 -9.22 7.88 9.29
CA PRO A 71 -9.86 7.84 7.98
C PRO A 71 -9.83 9.18 7.23
N TYR A 72 -9.80 10.31 7.97
CA TYR A 72 -9.64 11.64 7.38
C TYR A 72 -8.31 11.80 6.64
N HIS A 73 -7.20 11.35 7.24
CA HIS A 73 -5.88 11.41 6.60
C HIS A 73 -5.83 10.54 5.33
N VAL A 74 -6.49 9.38 5.36
CA VAL A 74 -6.59 8.50 4.18
C VAL A 74 -7.36 9.19 3.06
N ALA A 75 -8.48 9.83 3.36
CA ALA A 75 -9.28 10.56 2.39
C ALA A 75 -8.50 11.73 1.79
N GLU A 76 -7.84 12.54 2.63
CA GLU A 76 -6.98 13.65 2.18
C GLU A 76 -5.86 13.17 1.26
N PHE A 77 -5.16 12.09 1.64
CA PHE A 77 -4.09 11.50 0.84
C PHE A 77 -4.59 10.94 -0.49
N SER A 78 -5.75 10.28 -0.49
CA SER A 78 -6.39 9.73 -1.70
C SER A 78 -6.75 10.81 -2.71
N GLU A 79 -7.26 11.95 -2.24
CA GLU A 79 -7.53 13.11 -3.11
C GLU A 79 -6.25 13.70 -3.71
N ARG A 80 -5.18 13.79 -2.90
CA ARG A 80 -3.88 14.26 -3.38
C ARG A 80 -3.30 13.35 -4.46
N ILE A 81 -3.30 12.02 -4.25
CA ILE A 81 -2.87 11.05 -5.27
C ILE A 81 -3.68 11.27 -6.54
N ARG A 82 -5.01 11.34 -6.45
CA ARG A 82 -5.87 11.53 -7.63
C ARG A 82 -5.52 12.78 -8.41
N ALA A 83 -5.26 13.89 -7.72
CA ALA A 83 -4.88 15.15 -8.35
C ALA A 83 -3.52 15.05 -9.08
N GLU A 84 -2.54 14.36 -8.48
CA GLU A 84 -1.20 14.18 -9.02
C GLU A 84 -1.11 13.11 -10.12
N MET A 85 -2.03 12.13 -10.15
CA MET A 85 -2.01 11.04 -11.12
C MET A 85 -2.19 11.50 -12.57
N HIS A 86 -2.91 12.60 -12.78
CA HIS A 86 -3.02 13.23 -14.10
C HIS A 86 -1.66 13.72 -14.63
N GLU A 87 -0.74 14.11 -13.75
CA GLU A 87 0.60 14.54 -14.12
C GLU A 87 1.50 13.33 -14.44
N VAL A 88 1.46 12.29 -13.60
CA VAL A 88 2.29 11.08 -13.78
C VAL A 88 1.95 10.33 -15.07
N SER A 89 0.66 10.24 -15.44
CA SER A 89 0.25 9.61 -16.71
C SER A 89 0.89 10.30 -17.92
N SER A 90 1.14 11.60 -17.88
CA SER A 90 1.78 12.32 -18.97
C SER A 90 3.28 12.00 -19.14
N ILE A 91 3.92 11.47 -18.09
CA ILE A 91 5.34 11.09 -18.08
C ILE A 91 5.52 9.64 -18.53
N LEU A 92 4.59 8.75 -18.16
CA LEU A 92 4.69 7.31 -18.43
C LEU A 92 4.21 6.88 -19.81
N GLY A 93 3.54 7.77 -20.56
CA GLY A 93 3.13 7.57 -21.96
C GLY A 93 1.70 7.10 -22.11
#